data_AF-A0AAW9QY73-F1
#
_entry.id   AF-A0AAW9QY73-F1
#
_cell.length_a   1.000
_cell.length_b   1.000
_cell.length_c   1.000
_cell.angle_alpha   90.00
_cell.angle_beta   90.00
_cell.angle_gamma   90.00
#
_symmetry.space_group_name_H-M   'P 1'
#
loop_
_entity.id
_entity.type
_entity.pdbx_description
1 polymer ?
#
loop_
_entity_poly.entity_id
_entity_poly.type
_entity_poly.pdbx_seq_one_letter_code
_entity_poly.pdbx_strand_id
1 'polypeptide(L)'
;MPILSDDELHQEITAIARRFRRFKCTECVSAIRKRLLFYSRTGKIIKLYTGDAKGKYGYIYHEVLEKTISTNGKHFAIIVVLNNQELVFDNLHSEGLPLEEWLKNFNCIAMDLCTGFQITEIDFNNW
;
A
#
# COMPACT_ATOMS: atom_id res chain seq x y z
N MET A 1 1.01 23.42 -13.61
CA MET A 1 1.23 22.67 -12.34
C MET A 1 2.72 22.48 -12.17
N PRO A 2 3.27 22.56 -10.95
CA PRO A 2 4.67 22.23 -10.72
C PRO A 2 4.94 20.76 -11.07
N ILE A 3 6.06 20.50 -11.74
CA ILE A 3 6.56 19.15 -12.00
C ILE A 3 7.66 18.92 -10.98
N LEU A 4 7.51 17.87 -10.17
CA LEU A 4 8.55 17.43 -9.25
C LEU A 4 9.43 16.37 -9.92
N SER A 5 10.71 16.40 -9.60
CA SER A 5 11.63 15.29 -9.85
C SER A 5 11.19 14.04 -9.07
N ASP A 6 11.71 12.88 -9.45
CA ASP A 6 11.37 11.63 -8.81
C ASP A 6 11.86 11.57 -7.36
N ASP A 7 12.99 12.21 -7.05
CA ASP A 7 13.51 12.32 -5.67
C ASP A 7 12.62 13.21 -4.80
N GLU A 8 12.13 14.33 -5.34
CA GLU A 8 11.17 15.20 -4.63
C GLU A 8 9.82 14.50 -4.43
N LEU A 9 9.37 13.71 -5.41
CA LEU A 9 8.16 12.89 -5.27
C LEU A 9 8.34 11.80 -4.22
N HIS A 10 9.48 11.13 -4.20
CA HIS A 10 9.81 10.14 -3.19
C HIS A 10 9.71 10.74 -1.78
N GLN A 11 10.33 11.90 -1.56
CA GLN A 11 10.28 12.61 -0.28
C GLN A 11 8.86 13.04 0.09
N GLU A 12 8.07 13.54 -0.86
CA GLU A 12 6.69 13.97 -0.62
C GLU A 12 5.78 12.78 -0.26
N ILE A 13 5.88 11.66 -0.99
CA ILE A 13 5.13 10.43 -0.69
C ILE A 13 5.51 9.92 0.71
N THR A 14 6.81 9.86 1.00
CA THR A 14 7.34 9.44 2.30
C THR A 14 6.79 10.30 3.43
N ALA A 15 6.83 11.63 3.28
CA ALA A 15 6.32 12.56 4.27
C ALA A 15 4.82 12.39 4.52
N ILE A 16 4.03 12.12 3.47
CA ILE A 16 2.60 11.83 3.61
C ILE A 16 2.38 10.50 4.33
N ALA A 17 3.04 9.43 3.90
CA ALA A 17 2.88 8.09 4.44
C ALA A 17 3.14 8.02 5.95
N ARG A 18 4.20 8.68 6.42
CA ARG A 18 4.59 8.74 7.85
C ARG A 18 3.53 9.34 8.78
N ARG A 19 2.55 10.09 8.24
CA ARG A 19 1.47 10.70 9.03
C ARG A 19 0.42 9.68 9.48
N PHE A 20 0.36 8.53 8.82
CA PHE A 20 -0.68 7.53 9.05
C PHE A 20 -0.17 6.39 9.92
N ARG A 21 -0.95 6.05 10.94
CA ARG A 21 -0.64 4.93 11.85
C ARG A 21 -1.25 3.63 11.33
N ARG A 22 -1.02 2.52 12.04
CA ARG A 22 -1.64 1.22 11.77
C ARG A 22 -3.16 1.35 11.60
N PHE A 23 -3.75 0.53 10.72
CA PHE A 23 -5.17 0.58 10.34
C PHE A 23 -5.62 1.84 9.55
N LYS A 24 -4.68 2.65 9.03
CA LYS A 24 -4.97 3.86 8.25
C LYS A 24 -4.47 3.79 6.80
N CYS A 25 -4.42 2.59 6.22
CA CYS A 25 -3.95 2.39 4.86
C CYS A 25 -4.85 3.08 3.82
N THR A 26 -6.17 3.04 3.99
CA THR A 26 -7.12 3.72 3.08
C THR A 26 -6.91 5.23 3.07
N GLU A 27 -6.78 5.87 4.23
CA GLU A 27 -6.54 7.31 4.34
C GLU A 27 -5.15 7.68 3.79
N CYS A 28 -4.14 6.86 4.04
CA CYS A 28 -2.79 7.02 3.50
C CYS A 28 -2.77 7.02 1.97
N VAL A 29 -3.31 5.96 1.37
CA VAL A 29 -3.39 5.80 -0.09
C VAL A 29 -4.19 6.95 -0.72
N SER A 30 -5.30 7.36 -0.10
CA SER A 30 -6.11 8.48 -0.58
C SER A 30 -5.34 9.81 -0.57
N ALA A 31 -4.54 10.06 0.48
CA ALA A 31 -3.73 11.26 0.61
C ALA A 31 -2.57 11.29 -0.40
N ILE A 32 -1.86 10.17 -0.56
CA ILE A 32 -0.78 10.03 -1.54
C ILE A 32 -1.33 10.19 -2.96
N ARG A 33 -2.38 9.45 -3.34
CA ARG A 33 -3.03 9.55 -4.65
C ARG A 33 -3.40 10.99 -4.98
N LYS A 34 -4.09 11.69 -4.05
CA LYS A 34 -4.50 13.08 -4.25
C LYS A 34 -3.29 13.99 -4.52
N ARG A 35 -2.18 13.78 -3.79
CA ARG A 35 -0.95 14.56 -3.98
C ARG A 35 -0.29 14.27 -5.33
N LEU A 36 -0.21 13.01 -5.73
CA LEU A 36 0.41 12.64 -7.01
C LEU A 36 -0.38 13.18 -8.20
N LEU A 37 -1.71 13.06 -8.17
CA LEU A 37 -2.56 13.64 -9.21
C LEU A 37 -2.43 15.17 -9.31
N PHE A 38 -2.21 15.86 -8.19
CA PHE A 38 -1.94 17.31 -8.19
C PHE A 38 -0.66 17.67 -8.97
N TYR A 39 0.35 16.79 -8.98
CA TYR A 39 1.57 16.94 -9.78
C TYR A 39 1.48 16.26 -11.16
N SER A 40 0.27 15.87 -11.59
CA SER A 40 0.06 15.12 -12.84
C SER A 40 0.86 13.82 -12.92
N ARG A 41 1.14 13.20 -11.76
CA ARG A 41 1.78 11.88 -11.66
C ARG A 41 0.73 10.81 -11.48
N THR A 42 0.80 9.80 -12.35
CA THR A 42 -0.06 8.63 -12.33
C THR A 42 0.60 7.49 -11.56
N GLY A 43 -0.20 6.49 -11.21
CA GLY A 43 0.24 5.28 -10.53
C GLY A 43 -0.96 4.36 -10.35
N LYS A 44 -0.76 3.33 -9.53
CA LYS A 44 -1.80 2.35 -9.21
C LYS A 44 -1.97 2.21 -7.70
N ILE A 45 -3.15 1.78 -7.30
CA ILE A 45 -3.43 1.33 -5.94
C ILE A 45 -3.45 -0.19 -5.98
N ILE A 46 -2.60 -0.81 -5.16
CA ILE A 46 -2.65 -2.25 -4.93
C ILE A 46 -3.49 -2.54 -3.69
N LYS A 47 -4.38 -3.51 -3.83
CA LYS A 47 -5.22 -4.04 -2.76
C LYS A 47 -4.83 -5.49 -2.50
N LEU A 48 -4.53 -5.78 -1.24
CA LEU A 48 -4.57 -7.14 -0.72
C LEU A 48 -5.95 -7.41 -0.17
N TYR A 49 -6.50 -8.58 -0.50
CA TYR A 49 -7.73 -9.08 0.10
C TYR A 49 -7.56 -10.53 0.54
N THR A 50 -7.94 -10.85 1.77
CA THR A 50 -7.87 -12.22 2.32
C THR A 50 -8.93 -13.16 1.75
N GLY A 51 -9.89 -12.67 0.97
CA GLY A 51 -11.05 -13.44 0.52
C GLY A 51 -12.24 -13.38 1.48
N ASP A 52 -12.01 -13.11 2.77
CA ASP A 52 -13.04 -13.03 3.81
C ASP A 52 -12.76 -11.90 4.81
N ALA A 53 -13.75 -11.05 5.07
CA ALA A 53 -13.63 -9.96 6.03
C ALA A 53 -14.05 -10.32 7.46
N LYS A 54 -14.46 -11.56 7.74
CA LYS A 54 -15.09 -11.96 9.01
C LYS A 54 -14.10 -12.55 10.00
N GLY A 55 -14.09 -11.96 11.21
CA GLY A 55 -13.32 -12.45 12.34
C GLY A 55 -11.85 -12.66 11.99
N LYS A 56 -11.26 -13.76 12.48
CA LYS A 56 -9.85 -14.07 12.24
C LYS A 56 -9.48 -14.25 10.76
N TYR A 57 -10.43 -14.59 9.88
CA TYR A 57 -10.17 -14.73 8.43
C TYR A 57 -9.96 -13.38 7.73
N GLY A 58 -10.43 -12.29 8.34
CA GLY A 58 -10.15 -10.93 7.89
C GLY A 58 -8.85 -10.33 8.42
N TYR A 59 -8.06 -11.09 9.17
CA TYR A 59 -6.86 -10.54 9.78
C TYR A 59 -5.69 -10.60 8.81
N ILE A 60 -5.03 -9.45 8.65
CA ILE A 60 -3.73 -9.35 7.98
C ILE A 60 -2.70 -9.03 9.06
N TYR A 61 -1.70 -9.89 9.18
CA TYR A 61 -0.60 -9.76 10.10
C TYR A 61 0.63 -9.25 9.37
N HIS A 62 1.43 -8.42 10.05
CA HIS A 62 2.71 -7.96 9.54
C HIS A 62 3.83 -8.66 10.30
N GLU A 63 4.67 -9.38 9.57
CA GLU A 63 5.70 -10.28 10.12
C GLU A 63 6.72 -9.51 10.97
N VAL A 64 7.36 -8.48 10.42
CA VAL A 64 8.39 -7.70 11.14
C VAL A 64 7.84 -6.90 12.33
N LEU A 65 6.64 -6.32 12.18
CA LEU A 65 6.02 -5.53 13.26
C LEU A 65 5.37 -6.38 14.34
N GLU A 66 5.23 -7.68 14.08
CA GLU A 66 4.53 -8.67 14.88
C GLU A 66 3.12 -8.23 15.32
N LYS A 67 2.37 -7.61 14.40
CA LYS A 67 1.07 -6.99 14.70
C LYS A 67 0.06 -7.21 13.59
N THR A 68 -1.21 -7.38 13.99
CA THR A 68 -2.35 -7.27 13.08
C THR A 68 -2.46 -5.83 12.56
N ILE A 69 -2.53 -5.68 11.24
CA ILE A 69 -2.60 -4.40 10.53
C ILE A 69 -3.94 -4.16 9.84
N SER A 70 -4.74 -5.21 9.66
CA SER A 70 -6.10 -5.15 9.15
C SER A 70 -6.97 -6.20 9.86
N THR A 71 -8.23 -5.84 10.10
CA THR A 71 -9.25 -6.74 10.66
C THR A 71 -10.46 -6.94 9.75
N ASN A 72 -10.44 -6.33 8.56
CA ASN A 72 -11.55 -6.35 7.59
C ASN A 72 -11.15 -7.04 6.28
N GLY A 73 -10.05 -7.78 6.30
CA GLY A 73 -9.49 -8.54 5.19
C GLY A 73 -8.75 -7.71 4.16
N LYS A 74 -8.62 -6.39 4.32
CA LYS A 74 -8.09 -5.51 3.27
C LYS A 74 -6.87 -4.71 3.73
N HIS A 75 -5.87 -4.60 2.86
CA HIS A 75 -4.76 -3.65 2.99
C HIS A 75 -4.50 -2.98 1.65
N PHE A 76 -4.09 -1.71 1.67
CA PHE A 76 -3.92 -0.90 0.47
C PHE A 76 -2.57 -0.21 0.47
N ALA A 77 -1.96 -0.11 -0.71
CA ALA A 77 -0.73 0.64 -0.94
C ALA A 77 -0.77 1.35 -2.30
N ILE A 78 0.18 2.26 -2.52
CA ILE A 78 0.40 2.98 -3.77
C ILE A 78 1.59 2.36 -4.49
N ILE A 79 1.41 2.03 -5.77
CA ILE A 79 2.48 1.68 -6.70
C ILE A 79 2.79 2.92 -7.55
N VAL A 80 4.05 3.33 -7.57
CA VAL A 80 4.57 4.38 -8.45
C VAL A 80 5.91 3.96 -9.05
N VAL A 81 6.18 4.43 -10.26
CA VAL A 81 7.51 4.31 -10.87
C VAL A 81 8.28 5.60 -10.60
N LEU A 82 9.40 5.48 -9.89
CA LEU A 82 10.32 6.57 -9.57
C LEU A 82 11.73 6.13 -9.98
N ASN A 83 12.48 6.97 -10.69
CA ASN A 83 13.83 6.67 -11.18
C ASN A 83 13.89 5.32 -11.94
N ASN A 84 12.87 5.04 -12.76
CA ASN A 84 12.67 3.78 -13.49
C ASN A 84 12.53 2.52 -12.60
N GLN A 85 12.19 2.68 -11.32
CA GLN A 85 11.94 1.58 -10.39
C GLN A 85 10.51 1.64 -9.88
N GLU A 86 9.83 0.49 -9.88
CA GLU A 86 8.51 0.37 -9.28
C GLU A 86 8.64 0.23 -7.76
N LEU A 87 8.02 1.14 -7.02
CA LEU A 87 8.04 1.21 -5.57
C LEU A 87 6.63 1.22 -5.01
N VAL A 88 6.45 0.49 -3.91
CA VAL A 88 5.18 0.32 -3.18
C VAL A 88 5.24 1.05 -1.85
N PHE A 89 4.35 2.01 -1.65
CA PHE A 89 4.27 2.83 -0.44
C PHE A 89 2.97 2.59 0.31
N ASP A 90 3.06 2.37 1.62
CA ASP A 90 1.91 2.37 2.52
C ASP A 90 2.23 3.08 3.85
N ASN A 91 1.28 3.08 4.78
CA ASN A 91 1.43 3.70 6.09
C ASN A 91 2.42 2.97 7.05
N LEU A 92 2.99 1.84 6.64
CA LEU A 92 3.95 1.02 7.41
C LEU A 92 5.33 0.98 6.76
N HIS A 93 5.40 1.15 5.43
CA HIS A 93 6.59 1.17 4.59
C HIS A 93 6.68 2.53 3.89
N SER A 94 6.93 3.58 4.70
CA SER A 94 6.88 4.95 4.19
C SER A 94 7.97 5.29 3.19
N GLU A 95 9.10 4.59 3.21
CA GLU A 95 10.22 4.82 2.27
C GLU A 95 10.02 4.12 0.92
N GLY A 96 8.96 3.34 0.78
CA GLY A 96 8.73 2.50 -0.39
C GLY A 96 9.57 1.22 -0.35
N LEU A 97 9.02 0.14 -0.93
CA LEU A 97 9.72 -1.12 -1.14
C LEU A 97 9.41 -1.65 -2.55
N PRO A 98 10.30 -2.46 -3.16
CA PRO A 98 9.91 -3.30 -4.29
C PRO A 98 8.69 -4.15 -3.95
N LEU A 99 7.81 -4.40 -4.92
CA LEU A 99 6.55 -5.12 -4.71
C LEU A 99 6.74 -6.48 -4.02
N GLU A 100 7.72 -7.27 -4.46
CA GLU A 100 7.99 -8.58 -3.86
C GLU A 100 8.45 -8.49 -2.40
N GLU A 101 9.24 -7.48 -2.06
CA GLU A 101 9.69 -7.26 -0.67
C GLU A 101 8.54 -6.78 0.20
N TRP A 102 7.70 -5.89 -0.34
CA TRP A 102 6.49 -5.44 0.33
C TRP A 102 5.55 -6.62 0.64
N LEU A 103 5.29 -7.51 -0.33
CA LEU A 103 4.41 -8.68 -0.14
C LEU A 103 4.90 -9.64 0.95
N LYS A 104 6.22 -9.85 1.07
CA LYS A 104 6.84 -10.73 2.09
C LYS A 104 6.58 -10.28 3.52
N ASN A 105 6.15 -9.04 3.73
CA ASN A 105 5.87 -8.53 5.07
C ASN A 105 4.52 -8.97 5.62
N PHE A 106 3.62 -9.55 4.80
CA PHE A 106 2.25 -9.83 5.20
C PHE A 106 1.91 -11.31 5.19
N ASN A 107 1.08 -11.68 6.17
CA ASN A 107 0.54 -13.02 6.28
C ASN A 107 -0.94 -12.98 6.70
N CYS A 108 -1.68 -14.03 6.35
CA CYS A 108 -3.07 -14.22 6.74
C CYS A 108 -3.44 -15.70 6.74
N ILE A 109 -4.53 -16.07 7.40
CA ILE A 109 -4.99 -17.46 7.47
C ILE A 109 -5.25 -18.08 6.08
N ALA A 110 -5.63 -17.26 5.09
CA ALA A 110 -5.83 -17.75 3.72
C ALA A 110 -4.54 -18.34 3.11
N MET A 111 -3.36 -17.87 3.54
CA MET A 111 -2.07 -18.43 3.13
C MET A 111 -1.86 -19.83 3.72
N ASP A 112 -2.23 -20.04 4.98
CA ASP A 112 -2.19 -21.37 5.64
C ASP A 112 -3.12 -22.39 4.96
N LEU A 113 -4.18 -21.90 4.30
CA LEU A 113 -5.12 -22.69 3.51
C LEU A 113 -4.72 -22.82 2.02
N CYS A 114 -3.50 -22.43 1.66
CA CYS A 114 -2.95 -22.45 0.29
C CYS A 114 -3.74 -21.63 -0.74
N THR A 115 -4.51 -20.62 -0.30
CA THR A 115 -5.25 -19.72 -1.20
C THR A 115 -4.60 -18.34 -1.34
N GLY A 116 -3.90 -17.88 -0.30
CA GLY A 116 -3.15 -16.63 -0.32
C GLY A 116 -4.01 -15.36 -0.42
N PHE A 117 -3.37 -14.22 -0.68
CA PHE A 117 -4.06 -12.97 -0.93
C PHE A 117 -4.62 -12.93 -2.35
N GLN A 118 -5.86 -12.44 -2.49
CA GLN A 118 -6.36 -11.93 -3.75
C GLN A 118 -5.80 -10.51 -3.95
N ILE A 119 -4.98 -10.35 -4.98
CA ILE A 119 -4.30 -9.09 -5.29
C ILE A 119 -5.03 -8.41 -6.44
N THR A 120 -5.29 -7.11 -6.31
CA THR A 120 -5.88 -6.30 -7.38
C THR A 120 -5.15 -4.98 -7.49
N GLU A 121 -4.86 -4.56 -8.72
CA GLU A 121 -4.31 -3.25 -9.04
C GLU A 121 -5.39 -2.38 -9.68
N ILE A 122 -5.47 -1.13 -9.25
CA ILE A 122 -6.48 -0.16 -9.68
C ILE A 122 -5.75 1.11 -10.08
N ASP A 123 -5.86 1.53 -11.34
CA ASP A 123 -5.29 2.81 -11.77
C ASP A 123 -5.88 3.96 -10.95
N PHE A 124 -5.10 5.01 -10.68
CA PHE A 124 -5.57 6.15 -9.88
C PHE A 124 -6.88 6.76 -10.38
N ASN A 125 -7.16 6.72 -11.69
CA ASN A 125 -8.39 7.29 -12.24
C ASN A 125 -9.65 6.41 -12.00
N ASN A 126 -9.45 5.17 -11.56
CA ASN A 126 -10.50 4.17 -11.33
C ASN A 126 -10.70 3.85 -9.83
N TRP A 127 -10.09 4.64 -8.95
CA TRP A 127 -10.21 4.55 -7.48
C TRP A 127 -11.27 5.48 -6.89
#